data_AF-A0A5J5L0U7-F1
#
_entry.id   AF-A0A5J5L0U7-F1
#
_cell.length_a   1.000
_cell.length_b   1.000
_cell.length_c   1.000
_cell.angle_alpha   90.00
_cell.angle_beta   90.00
_cell.angle_gamma   90.00
#
_symmetry.space_group_name_H-M   'P 1'
#
loop_
_entity.id
_entity.type
_entity.pdbx_description
1 polymer ?
#
loop_
_entity_poly.entity_id
_entity_poly.type
_entity_poly.pdbx_seq_one_letter_code
_entity_poly.pdbx_strand_id
1 'polypeptide(L)'
;MRQSRAGAIGGIAFVLILISGIGGVVWLWGARHAGAGFLELALMALVVNALFALFDLLVIDWLMICTWRPRRLVYEGTEDCAGWGDYGFHAKEQLRPRTLAVLFAFSALIGLIVWWTT
;
A
#
# COMPACT_ATOMS: atom_id res chain seq x y z
N MET A 1 25.38 0.71 -10.77
CA MET A 1 24.69 -0.12 -11.77
C MET A 1 24.07 -1.41 -11.20
N ARG A 2 24.70 -2.14 -10.25
CA ARG A 2 24.14 -3.40 -9.71
C ARG A 2 22.99 -3.17 -8.70
N GLN A 3 23.13 -2.16 -7.83
CA GLN A 3 22.09 -1.79 -6.85
C GLN A 3 20.81 -1.21 -7.49
N SER A 4 20.94 -0.41 -8.55
CA SER A 4 19.77 0.14 -9.26
C SER A 4 18.91 -0.93 -9.93
N ARG A 5 19.53 -1.97 -10.52
CA ARG A 5 18.81 -3.12 -11.10
C ARG A 5 18.15 -3.98 -10.03
N ALA A 6 18.85 -4.25 -8.92
CA ALA A 6 18.29 -5.02 -7.81
C ALA A 6 17.10 -4.29 -7.16
N GLY A 7 17.22 -2.97 -6.94
CA GLY A 7 16.13 -2.15 -6.43
C GLY A 7 14.92 -2.11 -7.37
N ALA A 8 15.14 -1.98 -8.69
CA ALA A 8 14.05 -2.03 -9.67
C ALA A 8 13.32 -3.38 -9.66
N ILE A 9 14.05 -4.49 -9.65
CA ILE A 9 13.45 -5.83 -9.61
C ILE A 9 12.66 -6.02 -8.32
N GLY A 10 13.25 -5.67 -7.17
CA GLY A 10 12.59 -5.77 -5.87
C GLY A 10 11.33 -4.91 -5.78
N GLY A 11 11.40 -3.67 -6.27
CA GLY A 11 10.26 -2.75 -6.31
C GLY A 11 9.13 -3.27 -7.21
N ILE A 12 9.44 -3.76 -8.41
CA ILE A 12 8.45 -4.36 -9.31
C ILE A 12 7.79 -5.57 -8.66
N ALA A 13 8.59 -6.48 -8.08
CA ALA A 13 8.06 -7.66 -7.41
C ALA A 13 7.14 -7.27 -6.24
N PHE A 14 7.55 -6.30 -5.41
CA PHE A 14 6.75 -5.78 -4.32
C PHE A 14 5.40 -5.22 -4.80
N VAL A 15 5.41 -4.37 -5.84
CA VAL A 15 4.19 -3.77 -6.40
C VAL A 15 3.25 -4.83 -6.96
N LEU A 16 3.78 -5.83 -7.69
CA LEU A 16 2.95 -6.92 -8.23
C LEU A 16 2.30 -7.73 -7.10
N ILE A 17 3.07 -8.11 -6.08
CA ILE A 17 2.54 -8.84 -4.92
C ILE A 17 1.47 -8.03 -4.19
N LEU A 18 1.70 -6.72 -4.01
CA LEU A 18 0.76 -5.84 -3.34
C LEU A 18 -0.57 -5.75 -4.10
N ILE A 19 -0.51 -5.48 -5.41
CA ILE A 19 -1.70 -5.39 -6.27
C ILE A 19 -2.45 -6.72 -6.30
N SER A 20 -1.73 -7.85 -6.49
CA SER A 20 -2.33 -9.18 -6.51
C SER A 20 -2.93 -9.57 -5.17
N GLY A 21 -2.30 -9.21 -4.04
CA GLY A 21 -2.82 -9.49 -2.70
C GLY A 21 -4.10 -8.73 -2.41
N ILE A 22 -4.10 -7.41 -2.60
CA ILE A 22 -5.28 -6.56 -2.38
C ILE A 22 -6.40 -6.95 -3.34
N GLY A 23 -6.11 -7.05 -4.63
CA GLY A 23 -7.09 -7.45 -5.65
C GLY A 23 -7.65 -8.85 -5.41
N GLY A 24 -6.80 -9.80 -5.00
CA GLY A 24 -7.21 -11.17 -4.69
C GLY A 24 -8.16 -11.27 -3.49
N VAL A 25 -7.95 -10.47 -2.45
CA VAL A 25 -8.86 -10.39 -1.29
C VAL A 25 -10.24 -9.90 -1.72
N VAL A 26 -10.30 -8.81 -2.49
CA VAL A 26 -11.58 -8.24 -2.97
C VAL A 26 -12.27 -9.20 -3.94
N TRP A 27 -11.53 -9.81 -4.85
CA TRP A 27 -12.07 -10.78 -5.80
C TRP A 27 -12.65 -12.01 -5.09
N LEU A 28 -11.93 -12.59 -4.13
CA LEU A 28 -12.41 -13.73 -3.35
C LEU A 28 -13.66 -13.36 -2.53
N TRP A 29 -13.71 -12.14 -2.00
CA TRP A 29 -14.89 -11.64 -1.31
C TRP A 29 -16.08 -11.52 -2.28
N GLY A 30 -15.89 -10.91 -3.46
CA GLY A 30 -16.94 -10.78 -4.48
C GLY A 30 -17.47 -12.12 -4.98
N ALA A 31 -16.58 -13.09 -5.22
CA ALA A 31 -16.96 -14.45 -5.62
C ALA A 31 -17.82 -15.20 -4.59
N ARG A 32 -17.79 -14.78 -3.31
CA ARG A 32 -18.63 -15.34 -2.23
C ARG A 32 -19.93 -14.56 -1.99
N HIS A 33 -20.06 -13.36 -2.56
CA HIS A 33 -21.22 -12.49 -2.40
C HIS A 33 -21.84 -12.24 -3.77
N ALA A 34 -22.47 -13.29 -4.33
CA ALA A 34 -23.13 -13.21 -5.62
C ALA A 34 -24.17 -12.08 -5.64
N GLY A 35 -24.07 -11.20 -6.63
CA GLY A 35 -24.92 -10.00 -6.74
C GLY A 35 -24.36 -8.75 -6.08
N ALA A 36 -23.15 -8.79 -5.51
CA ALA A 36 -22.50 -7.58 -4.99
C ALA A 36 -22.36 -6.52 -6.09
N GLY A 37 -22.83 -5.31 -5.80
CA GLY A 37 -22.75 -4.19 -6.72
C GLY A 37 -21.34 -3.62 -6.83
N PHE A 38 -21.07 -2.87 -7.91
CA PHE A 38 -19.83 -2.11 -8.08
C PHE A 38 -19.44 -1.31 -6.83
N LEU A 39 -20.39 -0.60 -6.21
CA LEU A 39 -20.11 0.24 -5.05
C LEU A 39 -19.68 -0.58 -3.83
N GLU A 40 -20.28 -1.75 -3.60
CA GLU A 40 -19.91 -2.63 -2.48
C GLU A 40 -18.49 -3.17 -2.67
N LEU A 41 -18.14 -3.57 -3.89
CA LEU A 41 -16.81 -4.05 -4.24
C LEU A 41 -15.75 -2.93 -4.16
N ALA A 42 -16.09 -1.72 -4.60
CA ALA A 42 -15.23 -0.55 -4.48
C ALA A 42 -15.01 -0.15 -3.01
N LEU A 43 -16.04 -0.24 -2.17
CA LEU A 43 -15.93 0.01 -0.73
C LEU A 43 -15.10 -1.07 -0.02
N MET A 44 -15.27 -2.34 -0.40
CA MET A 44 -14.42 -3.42 0.10
C MET A 44 -12.96 -3.19 -0.27
N ALA A 45 -12.68 -2.82 -1.52
CA ALA A 45 -11.34 -2.45 -1.96
C ALA A 45 -10.80 -1.22 -1.19
N LEU A 46 -11.64 -0.23 -0.92
CA LEU A 46 -11.26 0.96 -0.15
C LEU A 46 -10.87 0.59 1.28
N VAL A 47 -11.66 -0.26 1.94
CA VAL A 47 -11.35 -0.73 3.30
C VAL A 47 -10.04 -1.50 3.33
N VAL A 48 -9.81 -2.42 2.40
CA VAL A 48 -8.56 -3.19 2.34
C VAL A 48 -7.35 -2.28 2.09
N ASN A 49 -7.44 -1.35 1.13
CA ASN A 49 -6.36 -0.40 0.88
C ASN A 49 -6.13 0.55 2.07
N ALA A 50 -7.19 1.01 2.74
CA ALA A 50 -7.08 1.86 3.92
C ALA A 50 -6.43 1.13 5.10
N LEU A 51 -6.75 -0.15 5.30
CA LEU A 51 -6.10 -1.00 6.31
C LEU A 51 -4.63 -1.24 5.97
N PHE A 52 -4.29 -1.47 4.71
CA PHE A 52 -2.90 -1.57 4.27
C PHE A 52 -2.13 -0.26 4.54
N ALA A 53 -2.70 0.88 4.13
CA ALA A 53 -2.15 2.21 4.40
C ALA A 53 -1.95 2.49 5.89
N LEU A 54 -2.91 2.07 6.72
CA LEU A 54 -2.82 2.22 8.17
C LEU A 54 -1.73 1.31 8.77
N PHE A 55 -1.63 0.07 8.29
CA PHE A 55 -0.58 -0.86 8.70
C PHE A 55 0.80 -0.32 8.32
N ASP A 56 0.96 0.19 7.10
CA ASP A 56 2.21 0.81 6.64
C ASP A 56 2.59 1.98 7.56
N LEU A 57 1.64 2.90 7.80
CA LEU A 57 1.90 4.09 8.61
C LEU A 57 2.24 3.76 10.07
N LEU A 58 1.54 2.81 10.70
CA LEU A 58 1.75 2.49 12.12
C LEU A 58 2.88 1.48 12.33
N VAL A 59 2.93 0.42 11.52
CA VAL A 59 3.87 -0.69 11.75
C VAL A 59 5.16 -0.44 11.02
N ILE A 60 5.12 -0.10 9.73
CA ILE A 60 6.33 0.08 8.94
C ILE A 60 6.96 1.44 9.23
N ASP A 61 6.24 2.54 9.02
CA ASP A 61 6.80 3.89 9.15
C ASP A 61 7.06 4.27 10.61
N TRP A 62 6.07 4.13 11.49
CA TRP A 62 6.24 4.54 12.88
C TRP A 62 7.06 3.54 13.70
N LEU A 63 6.62 2.28 13.80
CA LEU A 63 7.24 1.31 14.70
C LEU A 63 8.60 0.83 14.17
N MET A 64 8.68 0.36 12.92
CA MET A 64 9.91 -0.22 12.39
C MET A 64 10.94 0.85 11.98
N ILE A 65 10.51 1.85 11.20
CA ILE A 65 11.40 2.86 10.62
C ILE A 65 11.70 3.98 11.62
N CYS A 66 10.71 4.64 12.22
CA CYS A 66 10.98 5.80 13.08
C CYS A 66 11.43 5.41 14.49
N THR A 67 10.87 4.35 15.06
CA THR A 67 11.06 3.97 16.48
C THR A 67 12.16 2.93 16.66
N TRP A 68 12.10 1.79 15.96
CA TRP A 68 13.06 0.69 16.18
C TRP A 68 14.40 0.87 15.44
N ARG A 69 14.37 1.34 14.18
CA ARG A 69 15.58 1.61 13.36
C ARG A 69 16.63 0.48 13.37
N PRO A 70 16.29 -0.76 12.98
CA PRO A 70 17.29 -1.81 12.91
C PRO A 70 18.35 -1.47 11.85
N ARG A 71 19.64 -1.62 12.20
CA ARG A 71 20.81 -1.31 11.34
C ARG A 71 20.80 -1.97 9.95
N ARG A 72 20.08 -3.07 9.75
CA ARG A 72 19.97 -3.75 8.43
C ARG A 72 18.92 -3.12 7.52
N LEU A 73 17.97 -2.37 8.08
CA LEU A 73 16.92 -1.68 7.32
C LEU A 73 17.38 -0.29 6.90
N VAL A 74 18.13 0.39 7.77
CA VAL A 74 18.75 1.67 7.45
C VAL A 74 19.94 1.43 6.53
N TYR A 75 19.94 2.08 5.38
CA TYR A 75 21.03 1.93 4.44
C TYR A 75 22.28 2.66 4.94
N GLU A 76 23.44 2.00 4.90
CA GLU A 76 24.69 2.60 5.37
C GLU A 76 24.96 3.93 4.68
N GLY A 77 25.26 4.96 5.47
CA GLY A 77 25.47 6.33 5.00
C GLY A 77 24.20 7.16 4.84
N THR A 78 23.02 6.63 5.21
CA THR A 78 21.74 7.36 5.19
C THR A 78 21.13 7.56 6.58
N GLU A 79 21.80 7.13 7.64
CA GLU A 79 21.30 7.08 9.01
C GLU A 79 20.79 8.45 9.51
N ASP A 80 21.46 9.51 9.09
CA ASP A 80 21.17 10.89 9.47
C ASP A 80 20.33 11.64 8.42
N CYS A 81 19.90 10.99 7.34
CA CYS A 81 19.06 11.62 6.34
C CYS A 81 17.70 12.01 6.93
N ALA A 82 17.23 13.20 6.56
CA ALA A 82 15.91 13.69 6.92
C ALA A 82 14.84 12.70 6.42
N GLY A 83 13.94 12.28 7.33
CA GLY A 83 12.85 11.34 7.06
C GLY A 83 12.91 10.03 7.84
N TRP A 84 14.10 9.51 8.17
CA TRP A 84 14.23 8.26 8.94
C TRP A 84 13.60 8.32 10.34
N GLY A 85 13.50 9.52 10.91
CA GLY A 85 12.93 9.75 12.23
C GLY A 85 11.76 10.70 12.30
N ASP A 86 11.22 11.13 11.16
CA ASP A 86 10.12 12.08 11.12
C ASP A 86 8.82 11.37 10.76
N TYR A 87 8.13 10.85 11.79
CA TYR A 87 6.82 10.25 11.59
C TYR A 87 5.78 11.25 11.05
N GLY A 88 5.91 12.53 11.39
CA GLY A 88 5.02 13.58 10.92
C GLY A 88 5.08 13.76 9.40
N PHE A 89 6.28 13.60 8.81
CA PHE A 89 6.47 13.57 7.37
C PHE A 89 5.66 12.44 6.70
N HIS A 90 5.78 11.20 7.19
CA HIS A 90 5.07 10.04 6.64
C HIS A 90 3.54 10.21 6.73
N ALA A 91 3.04 10.60 7.91
CA ALA A 91 1.61 10.83 8.10
C ALA A 91 1.08 11.96 7.18
N LYS A 92 1.86 13.03 7.01
CA LYS A 92 1.48 14.14 6.13
C LYS A 92 1.43 13.71 4.67
N GLU A 93 2.41 12.93 4.18
CA GLU A 93 2.40 12.41 2.81
C GLU A 93 1.22 11.48 2.56
N GLN A 94 0.88 10.62 3.54
CA GLN A 94 -0.24 9.70 3.42
C GLN A 94 -1.59 10.41 3.32
N LEU A 95 -1.73 11.56 3.99
CA LEU A 95 -2.95 12.37 4.00
C LEU A 95 -2.99 13.45 2.92
N ARG A 96 -1.97 13.55 2.04
CA ARG A 96 -2.02 14.52 0.95
C ARG A 96 -3.21 14.24 0.02
N PRO A 97 -3.88 15.29 -0.51
CA PRO A 97 -5.00 15.11 -1.43
C PRO A 97 -4.72 14.19 -2.63
N ARG A 98 -3.49 14.25 -3.18
CA ARG A 98 -3.06 13.35 -4.27
C ARG A 98 -3.05 11.88 -3.86
N THR A 99 -2.60 11.59 -2.63
CA THR A 99 -2.49 10.22 -2.10
C THR A 99 -3.88 9.67 -1.83
N LEU A 100 -4.75 10.48 -1.23
CA LEU A 100 -6.16 10.14 -1.03
C LEU A 100 -6.88 9.93 -2.37
N ALA A 101 -6.65 10.78 -3.37
CA ALA A 101 -7.22 10.61 -4.70
C ALA A 101 -6.80 9.27 -5.34
N VAL A 102 -5.53 8.89 -5.24
CA VAL A 102 -5.04 7.59 -5.70
C VAL A 102 -5.70 6.44 -4.93
N LEU A 103 -5.83 6.55 -3.61
CA LEU A 103 -6.51 5.54 -2.78
C LEU A 103 -7.95 5.30 -3.26
N PHE A 104 -8.73 6.36 -3.47
CA PHE A 104 -10.11 6.23 -3.95
C PHE A 104 -10.17 5.72 -5.39
N ALA A 105 -9.35 6.26 -6.30
CA ALA A 105 -9.36 5.87 -7.71
C ALA A 105 -8.92 4.41 -7.91
N PHE A 106 -7.89 3.97 -7.19
CA PHE A 106 -7.40 2.59 -7.25
C PHE A 106 -8.41 1.60 -6.66
N SER A 107 -9.08 1.98 -5.57
CA SER A 107 -10.15 1.17 -4.98
C SER A 107 -11.35 1.02 -5.92
N ALA A 108 -11.75 2.11 -6.59
CA ALA A 108 -12.78 2.06 -7.62
C ALA A 108 -12.36 1.20 -8.82
N LEU A 109 -11.11 1.27 -9.26
CA LEU A 109 -10.59 0.43 -10.34
C LEU A 109 -10.64 -1.05 -9.98
N ILE A 110 -10.21 -1.43 -8.77
CA ILE A 110 -10.32 -2.81 -8.29
C ILE A 110 -11.79 -3.25 -8.25
N GLY A 111 -12.66 -2.42 -7.66
CA GLY A 111 -14.10 -2.71 -7.60
C GLY A 111 -14.71 -2.94 -8.98
N LEU A 112 -14.32 -2.13 -9.98
CA LEU A 112 -14.76 -2.27 -11.37
C LEU A 112 -14.26 -3.57 -12.01
N ILE A 113 -12.97 -3.90 -11.82
CA ILE A 113 -12.38 -5.13 -12.36
C ILE A 113 -13.05 -6.36 -11.75
N VAL A 114 -13.25 -6.37 -10.43
CA VAL A 114 -13.90 -7.49 -9.75
C VAL A 114 -15.35 -7.61 -10.21
N TRP A 115 -16.09 -6.50 -10.23
CA TRP A 115 -17.49 -6.49 -10.69
C TRP A 115 -17.66 -7.02 -12.12
N TRP A 116 -16.68 -6.80 -12.99
CA TRP A 116 -16.70 -7.33 -14.36
C TRP A 116 -16.32 -8.81 -14.47
N THR A 117 -15.70 -9.38 -13.43
CA THR A 117 -15.12 -10.74 -13.45
C THR A 117 -15.78 -11.74 -12.49
N THR A 118 -16.75 -11.29 -11.69
CA THR A 118 -17.55 -12.11 -10.75
C THR A 118 -19.02 -11.96 -11.06
#